data_AF-A0A150QXP5-F1
#
_entry.id   AF-A0A150QXP5-F1
#
_cell.length_a   1.000
_cell.length_b   1.000
_cell.length_c   1.000
_cell.angle_alpha   90.00
_cell.angle_beta   90.00
_cell.angle_gamma   90.00
#
_symmetry.space_group_name_H-M   'P 1'
#
loop_
_entity.id
_entity.type
_entity.pdbx_description
1 polymer ?
#
loop_
_entity_poly.entity_id
_entity_poly.type
_entity_poly.pdbx_seq_one_letter_code
_entity_poly.pdbx_strand_id
1 'polypeptide(L)'
;MDDRRRRWPGAPWLGFVAASAHALGCGAGAGKEPAGGPPAAFAAEGANEDRARGDEGEARGEEAGGEAQAAAAPPAPGRGMTRAEAGRYVLALVNRDRAAHKLPPVTWDETAARAGRRHAEDMVRVGYTGHWGSDGSVPEERYTAAGGDGFVMENAGCFADAIPRELDPDPRFSAESLERVHNAFMNEKPPADGHRRNVLTAPHTSLGVGLAKAKGLDIACMAQEFVDDYGAYQPLPGRAQVGEVIRVAGELRAPAKIAGVGISRVEAGKPIPPERLLKMGGYPIPPPYATFFPKGFKTPIPLQVTGNRFDIQVPLDDRKRPGLYGVSVWATFPPSNELKMVSLRTVEVGGKKGAR
;
A
#
# COMPACT_ATOMS: atom_id res chain seq x y z
N MET A 1 -8.53 49.30 40.59
CA MET A 1 -8.84 49.05 39.17
C MET A 1 -7.60 48.40 38.58
N ASP A 2 -7.30 47.11 38.78
CA ASP A 2 -8.08 45.89 38.45
C ASP A 2 -8.83 46.07 37.12
N ASP A 3 -8.60 45.31 36.05
CA ASP A 3 -8.70 43.85 36.02
C ASP A 3 -7.94 43.20 34.82
N ARG A 4 -7.85 41.88 34.92
CA ARG A 4 -6.84 40.92 34.48
C ARG A 4 -6.83 40.51 33.00
N ARG A 5 -5.61 40.16 32.56
CA ARG A 5 -5.33 39.19 31.49
C ARG A 5 -5.96 37.84 31.87
N ARG A 6 -6.99 37.40 31.14
CA ARG A 6 -7.49 36.02 31.24
C ARG A 6 -6.60 35.10 30.40
N ARG A 7 -5.69 34.40 31.08
CA ARG A 7 -5.18 33.10 30.65
C ARG A 7 -6.32 32.10 30.78
N TRP A 8 -6.66 31.38 29.70
CA TRP A 8 -7.49 30.18 29.80
C TRP A 8 -6.59 28.94 29.91
N PRO A 9 -6.84 28.05 30.88
CA PRO A 9 -6.04 26.85 31.08
C PRO A 9 -6.47 25.72 30.14
N GLY A 10 -5.47 24.97 29.66
CA GLY A 10 -5.53 23.53 29.41
C GLY A 10 -6.64 22.99 28.50
N ALA A 11 -6.38 22.94 27.20
CA ALA A 11 -6.88 21.85 26.36
C ALA A 11 -5.66 20.99 25.99
N PRO A 12 -5.73 19.64 26.07
CA PRO A 12 -4.58 18.80 25.76
C PRO A 12 -4.27 18.98 24.27
N TRP A 13 -3.13 19.61 24.01
CA TRP A 13 -2.44 19.47 22.73
C TRP A 13 -2.00 18.01 22.65
N LEU A 14 -2.80 17.18 22.00
CA LEU A 14 -2.27 15.96 21.39
C LEU A 14 -1.46 16.41 20.18
N GLY A 15 -0.22 16.82 20.44
CA GLY A 15 0.81 16.90 19.43
C GLY A 15 1.06 15.49 18.92
N PHE A 16 0.29 15.07 17.93
CA PHE A 16 0.56 13.82 17.24
C PHE A 16 1.69 14.08 16.25
N VAL A 17 2.82 13.43 16.50
CA VAL A 17 3.69 12.99 15.42
C VAL A 17 2.81 12.11 14.55
N ALA A 18 2.40 12.60 13.38
CA ALA A 18 1.87 11.73 12.35
C ALA A 18 2.92 10.62 12.20
N ALA A 19 2.57 9.37 12.52
CA ALA A 19 3.39 8.24 12.14
C ALA A 19 3.54 8.39 10.63
N SER A 20 4.73 8.78 10.18
CA SER A 20 5.02 8.83 8.76
C SER A 20 4.90 7.38 8.31
N ALA A 21 3.81 7.09 7.60
CA ALA A 21 3.66 5.84 6.88
C ALA A 21 4.79 5.81 5.85
N HIS A 22 5.90 5.20 6.24
CA HIS A 22 6.92 4.83 5.28
C HIS A 22 6.41 3.54 4.64
N ALA A 23 6.28 3.53 3.31
CA ALA A 23 6.42 2.25 2.62
C ALA A 23 7.74 1.65 3.13
N LEU A 24 7.71 0.39 3.58
CA LEU A 24 8.85 -0.31 4.17
C LEU A 24 10.09 -0.06 3.30
N GLY A 25 10.97 0.82 3.79
CA GLY A 25 12.08 1.31 2.98
C GLY A 25 13.09 0.21 2.73
N CYS A 26 13.25 -0.20 1.46
CA CYS A 26 14.38 -0.99 1.03
C CYS A 26 15.63 -0.11 1.00
N GLY A 27 16.54 -0.33 1.95
CA GLY A 27 17.87 0.29 1.96
C GLY A 27 18.93 -0.68 1.46
N ALA A 28 19.34 -0.55 0.20
CA ALA A 28 20.65 -1.00 -0.25
C ALA A 28 21.58 0.21 -0.27
N GLY A 29 22.38 0.38 0.78
CA GLY A 29 23.34 1.47 0.90
C GLY A 29 24.21 1.31 2.13
N ALA A 30 25.40 0.74 1.96
CA ALA A 30 26.43 0.74 2.99
C ALA A 30 26.96 2.18 3.19
N GLY A 31 26.66 2.77 4.35
CA GLY A 31 27.18 4.07 4.79
C GLY A 31 27.11 4.17 6.31
N LYS A 32 28.27 4.37 6.96
CA LYS A 32 28.47 4.44 8.41
C LYS A 32 27.49 5.39 9.13
N GLU A 33 26.83 4.89 10.18
CA GLU A 33 26.30 5.71 11.28
C GLU A 33 27.43 6.13 12.25
N PRO A 34 27.38 7.33 12.84
CA PRO A 34 28.11 7.61 14.08
C PRO A 34 27.24 7.29 15.31
N ALA A 35 27.95 6.82 16.34
CA ALA A 35 27.45 6.25 17.58
C ALA A 35 26.65 7.20 18.48
N GLY A 36 25.70 6.60 19.21
CA GLY A 36 25.01 7.23 20.34
C GLY A 36 23.99 6.28 20.99
N GLY A 37 24.46 5.28 21.73
CA GLY A 37 23.64 4.40 22.57
C GLY A 37 23.24 5.02 23.93
N PRO A 38 22.55 4.26 24.81
CA PRO A 38 21.19 4.57 25.31
C PRO A 38 21.15 4.79 26.85
N PRO A 39 19.97 4.83 27.52
CA PRO A 39 19.38 3.60 28.11
C PRO A 39 17.83 3.66 28.18
N ALA A 40 17.03 2.73 28.70
CA ALA A 40 17.04 1.27 28.91
C ALA A 40 15.57 0.90 29.26
N ALA A 41 15.31 -0.40 29.23
CA ALA A 41 14.11 -1.16 29.55
C ALA A 41 13.22 -0.67 30.72
N PHE A 42 11.92 -1.00 30.60
CA PHE A 42 11.17 -1.58 31.71
C PHE A 42 10.36 -2.79 31.24
N ALA A 43 10.70 -3.94 31.82
CA ALA A 43 9.85 -5.12 31.92
C ALA A 43 9.06 -5.03 33.23
N ALA A 44 7.87 -5.64 33.26
CA ALA A 44 7.23 -6.08 34.49
C ALA A 44 6.43 -7.36 34.21
N GLU A 45 6.90 -8.46 34.80
CA GLU A 45 6.14 -9.69 35.04
C GLU A 45 5.21 -9.52 36.26
N GLY A 46 4.11 -10.26 36.25
CA GLY A 46 3.21 -10.47 37.38
C GLY A 46 2.10 -11.46 37.03
N ALA A 47 2.32 -12.74 37.33
CA ALA A 47 1.36 -13.85 37.32
C ALA A 47 0.24 -13.64 38.38
N ASN A 48 -0.87 -14.38 38.48
CA ASN A 48 -1.24 -15.71 38.01
C ASN A 48 -2.77 -15.92 38.14
N GLU A 49 -3.31 -16.86 37.34
CA GLU A 49 -4.46 -17.78 37.53
C GLU A 49 -5.79 -17.33 38.19
N ASP A 50 -6.92 -17.55 37.50
CA ASP A 50 -7.79 -18.68 37.87
C ASP A 50 -8.70 -19.21 36.73
N ARG A 51 -9.04 -20.49 36.84
CA ARG A 51 -9.68 -21.39 35.86
C ARG A 51 -11.21 -21.29 35.85
N ALA A 52 -11.84 -21.60 34.71
CA ALA A 52 -13.04 -22.46 34.67
C ALA A 52 -13.27 -23.05 33.26
N ARG A 53 -13.55 -24.37 33.23
CA ARG A 53 -13.92 -25.22 32.09
C ARG A 53 -15.44 -25.39 32.00
N GLY A 54 -15.90 -25.83 30.82
CA GLY A 54 -17.23 -26.41 30.54
C GLY A 54 -18.04 -25.51 29.61
N ASP A 55 -18.70 -25.94 28.54
CA ASP A 55 -19.13 -27.28 28.14
C ASP A 55 -19.47 -27.27 26.62
N GLU A 56 -19.57 -28.46 26.05
CA GLU A 56 -19.86 -28.79 24.66
C GLU A 56 -21.31 -28.46 24.25
N GLY A 57 -21.54 -28.26 22.95
CA GLY A 57 -22.87 -27.96 22.40
C GLY A 57 -22.87 -27.91 20.87
N GLU A 58 -22.93 -29.09 20.27
CA GLU A 58 -23.03 -29.37 18.84
C GLU A 58 -24.45 -29.05 18.30
N ALA A 59 -24.57 -28.32 17.17
CA ALA A 59 -25.64 -28.50 16.16
C ALA A 59 -25.50 -27.57 14.92
N ARG A 60 -24.94 -28.15 13.85
CA ARG A 60 -25.38 -28.21 12.43
C ARG A 60 -26.18 -27.06 11.77
N GLY A 61 -25.62 -26.63 10.62
CA GLY A 61 -26.32 -26.22 9.37
C GLY A 61 -26.62 -24.73 9.23
N GLU A 62 -26.32 -24.01 8.14
CA GLU A 62 -26.29 -24.38 6.72
C GLU A 62 -25.10 -23.73 5.99
N GLU A 63 -24.47 -24.50 5.10
CA GLU A 63 -23.42 -24.05 4.18
C GLU A 63 -24.03 -23.26 3.02
N ALA A 64 -23.62 -21.99 2.88
CA ALA A 64 -23.71 -21.25 1.62
C ALA A 64 -22.29 -21.13 1.05
N GLY A 65 -22.06 -21.80 -0.09
CA GLY A 65 -20.76 -22.04 -0.68
C GLY A 65 -19.97 -20.78 -1.06
N GLY A 66 -18.81 -20.62 -0.42
CA GLY A 66 -17.70 -19.87 -0.99
C GLY A 66 -16.83 -20.86 -1.76
N GLU A 67 -16.69 -20.66 -3.07
CA GLU A 67 -15.66 -21.36 -3.85
C GLU A 67 -14.29 -21.00 -3.25
N ALA A 68 -13.74 -21.91 -2.46
CA ALA A 68 -12.34 -21.90 -2.11
C ALA A 68 -11.57 -21.89 -3.43
N GLN A 69 -10.82 -20.81 -3.68
CA GLN A 69 -9.88 -20.74 -4.79
C GLN A 69 -8.83 -21.84 -4.58
N ALA A 70 -9.12 -23.03 -5.13
CA ALA A 70 -8.22 -24.16 -5.08
C ALA A 70 -6.89 -23.73 -5.73
N ALA A 71 -5.79 -23.94 -5.01
CA ALA A 71 -4.46 -23.77 -5.56
C ALA A 71 -4.36 -24.62 -6.83
N ALA A 72 -4.16 -23.96 -7.98
CA ALA A 72 -3.95 -24.66 -9.23
C ALA A 72 -2.71 -25.56 -9.09
N ALA A 73 -2.84 -26.84 -9.45
CA ALA A 73 -1.72 -27.76 -9.49
C ALA A 73 -0.57 -27.15 -10.31
N PRO A 74 0.71 -27.39 -9.94
CA PRO A 74 1.82 -26.92 -10.74
C PRO A 74 1.67 -27.42 -12.19
N PRO A 75 1.98 -26.58 -13.19
CA PRO A 75 1.80 -26.93 -14.59
C PRO A 75 2.65 -28.15 -14.95
N ALA A 76 2.15 -28.93 -15.92
CA ALA A 76 2.88 -30.08 -16.44
C ALA A 76 4.31 -29.70 -16.88
N PRO A 77 5.32 -30.56 -16.64
CA PRO A 77 6.70 -30.28 -17.02
C PRO A 77 6.81 -29.94 -18.51
N GLY A 78 7.48 -28.84 -18.85
CA GLY A 78 7.81 -28.46 -20.23
C GLY A 78 6.87 -27.46 -20.92
N ARG A 79 5.71 -27.12 -20.34
CA ARG A 79 4.88 -25.99 -20.82
C ARG A 79 5.05 -24.80 -19.89
N GLY A 80 5.62 -23.71 -20.39
CA GLY A 80 5.68 -22.46 -19.63
C GLY A 80 4.28 -21.87 -19.39
N MET A 81 4.08 -21.31 -18.20
CA MET A 81 2.83 -20.69 -17.78
C MET A 81 2.55 -19.42 -18.57
N THR A 82 1.30 -19.19 -18.95
CA THR A 82 0.80 -17.85 -19.32
C THR A 82 1.01 -16.86 -18.17
N ARG A 83 0.92 -15.55 -18.44
CA ARG A 83 0.91 -14.53 -17.37
C ARG A 83 -0.16 -14.80 -16.30
N ALA A 84 -1.36 -15.23 -16.71
CA ALA A 84 -2.46 -15.49 -15.78
C ALA A 84 -2.16 -16.70 -14.88
N GLU A 85 -1.73 -17.83 -15.46
CA GLU A 85 -1.31 -19.02 -14.71
C GLU A 85 -0.14 -18.69 -13.76
N ALA A 86 0.85 -17.93 -14.24
CA ALA A 86 2.01 -17.51 -13.47
C ALA A 86 1.65 -16.59 -12.29
N GLY A 87 0.75 -15.63 -12.48
CA GLY A 87 0.26 -14.77 -11.41
C GLY A 87 -0.45 -15.57 -10.32
N ARG A 88 -1.29 -16.55 -10.69
CA ARG A 88 -1.96 -17.45 -9.74
C ARG A 88 -0.99 -18.39 -9.04
N TYR A 89 0.05 -18.82 -9.72
CA TYR A 89 1.12 -19.61 -9.12
C TYR A 89 1.89 -18.81 -8.06
N VAL A 90 2.26 -17.55 -8.35
CA VAL A 90 2.92 -16.67 -7.35
C VAL A 90 2.00 -16.37 -6.17
N LEU A 91 0.69 -16.16 -6.40
CA LEU A 91 -0.30 -16.03 -5.31
C LEU A 91 -0.28 -17.26 -4.38
N ALA A 92 -0.20 -18.47 -4.94
CA ALA A 92 -0.12 -19.69 -4.16
C ALA A 92 1.18 -19.77 -3.33
N LEU A 93 2.32 -19.35 -3.89
CA LEU A 93 3.59 -19.26 -3.14
C LEU A 93 3.48 -18.28 -1.96
N VAL A 94 2.93 -17.09 -2.20
CA VAL A 94 2.69 -16.08 -1.14
C VAL A 94 1.78 -16.65 -0.06
N ASN A 95 0.66 -17.27 -0.42
CA ASN A 95 -0.28 -17.81 0.55
C ASN A 95 0.27 -19.03 1.31
N ARG A 96 1.14 -19.84 0.69
CA ARG A 96 1.91 -20.89 1.39
C ARG A 96 2.77 -20.27 2.50
N ASP A 97 3.52 -19.22 2.18
CA ASP A 97 4.43 -18.60 3.13
C ASP A 97 3.67 -17.85 4.24
N ARG A 98 2.54 -17.20 3.90
CA ARG A 98 1.64 -16.61 4.89
C ARG A 98 1.03 -17.66 5.82
N ALA A 99 0.60 -18.80 5.29
CA ALA A 99 0.09 -19.92 6.09
C ALA A 99 1.15 -20.50 7.04
N ALA A 100 2.40 -20.64 6.58
CA ALA A 100 3.52 -21.06 7.42
C ALA A 100 3.78 -20.10 8.60
N HIS A 101 3.39 -18.83 8.46
CA HIS A 101 3.45 -17.81 9.52
C HIS A 101 2.11 -17.56 10.22
N LYS A 102 1.11 -18.44 10.03
CA LYS A 102 -0.22 -18.35 10.64
C LYS A 102 -0.96 -17.04 10.31
N LEU A 103 -0.73 -16.52 9.11
CA LEU A 103 -1.40 -15.32 8.59
C LEU A 103 -2.57 -15.71 7.69
N PRO A 104 -3.65 -14.89 7.64
CA PRO A 104 -4.73 -15.08 6.66
C PRO A 104 -4.19 -15.04 5.22
N PRO A 105 -4.74 -15.86 4.32
CA PRO A 105 -4.40 -15.76 2.90
C PRO A 105 -4.89 -14.44 2.33
N VAL A 106 -4.19 -13.94 1.31
CA VAL A 106 -4.65 -12.83 0.46
C VAL A 106 -5.42 -13.35 -0.73
N THR A 107 -6.42 -12.59 -1.19
CA THR A 107 -7.19 -12.89 -2.40
C THR A 107 -6.62 -12.21 -3.64
N TRP A 108 -6.90 -12.73 -4.84
CA TRP A 108 -6.41 -12.09 -6.06
C TRP A 108 -7.10 -10.76 -6.34
N ASP A 109 -6.30 -9.74 -6.67
CA ASP A 109 -6.77 -8.44 -7.15
C ASP A 109 -6.29 -8.21 -8.60
N GLU A 110 -7.26 -8.22 -9.52
CA GLU A 110 -6.99 -8.02 -10.95
C GLU A 110 -6.56 -6.58 -11.27
N THR A 111 -7.03 -5.60 -10.50
CA THR A 111 -6.67 -4.20 -10.68
C THR A 111 -5.22 -3.94 -10.27
N ALA A 112 -4.81 -4.50 -9.14
CA ALA A 112 -3.43 -4.50 -8.68
C ALA A 112 -2.52 -5.25 -9.67
N ALA A 113 -2.97 -6.38 -10.23
CA ALA A 113 -2.21 -7.12 -11.22
C ALA A 113 -1.97 -6.32 -12.51
N ARG A 114 -2.96 -5.54 -12.97
CA ARG A 114 -2.79 -4.60 -14.11
C ARG A 114 -1.80 -3.49 -13.80
N ALA A 115 -1.87 -2.90 -12.60
CA ALA A 115 -0.95 -1.86 -12.16
C ALA A 115 0.50 -2.39 -12.09
N GLY A 116 0.71 -3.52 -11.43
CA GLY A 116 2.01 -4.17 -11.35
C GLY A 116 2.52 -4.62 -12.72
N ARG A 117 1.64 -5.07 -13.63
CA ARG A 117 2.03 -5.46 -14.99
C ARG A 117 2.62 -4.28 -15.75
N ARG A 118 1.97 -3.11 -15.67
CA ARG A 118 2.47 -1.87 -16.29
C ARG A 118 3.90 -1.57 -15.82
N HIS A 119 4.15 -1.76 -14.52
CA HIS A 119 5.45 -1.52 -13.91
C HIS A 119 6.50 -2.57 -14.29
N ALA A 120 6.15 -3.86 -14.23
CA ALA A 120 7.04 -4.94 -14.65
C ALA A 120 7.48 -4.79 -16.11
N GLU A 121 6.57 -4.35 -16.99
CA GLU A 121 6.91 -4.07 -18.38
C GLU A 121 7.82 -2.86 -18.54
N ASP A 122 7.67 -1.83 -17.70
CA ASP A 122 8.57 -0.68 -17.66
C ASP A 122 9.98 -1.07 -17.21
N MET A 123 10.09 -1.83 -16.12
CA MET A 123 11.35 -2.41 -15.64
C MET A 123 12.07 -3.19 -16.75
N VAL A 124 11.35 -3.97 -17.56
CA VAL A 124 11.94 -4.69 -18.69
C VAL A 124 12.40 -3.75 -19.80
N ARG A 125 11.55 -2.82 -20.24
CA ARG A 125 11.86 -1.91 -21.36
C ARG A 125 13.08 -1.04 -21.06
N VAL A 126 13.28 -0.68 -19.80
CA VAL A 126 14.28 0.31 -19.38
C VAL A 126 15.53 -0.33 -18.75
N GLY A 127 15.43 -1.55 -18.23
CA GLY A 127 16.61 -2.26 -17.68
C GLY A 127 16.85 -2.05 -16.19
N TYR A 128 15.82 -1.84 -15.37
CA TYR A 128 15.99 -1.53 -13.94
C TYR A 128 15.07 -2.34 -13.04
N THR A 129 15.40 -2.36 -11.74
CA THR A 129 14.52 -2.82 -10.67
C THR A 129 14.36 -1.69 -9.66
N GLY A 130 13.14 -1.42 -9.21
CA GLY A 130 12.83 -0.35 -8.26
C GLY A 130 11.34 -0.01 -8.24
N HIS A 131 10.90 0.81 -7.29
CA HIS A 131 9.47 1.14 -7.12
C HIS A 131 8.98 2.28 -8.01
N TRP A 132 9.90 3.17 -8.37
CA TRP A 132 9.64 4.32 -9.23
C TRP A 132 9.58 3.87 -10.69
N GLY A 133 8.51 4.24 -11.39
CA GLY A 133 8.41 4.11 -12.84
C GLY A 133 9.38 5.05 -13.56
N SER A 134 9.75 4.72 -14.79
CA SER A 134 10.55 5.59 -15.65
C SER A 134 9.85 6.91 -16.01
N ASP A 135 8.53 6.97 -15.83
CA ASP A 135 7.70 8.17 -15.93
C ASP A 135 7.60 8.97 -14.61
N GLY A 136 8.20 8.46 -13.54
CA GLY A 136 8.15 9.04 -12.19
C GLY A 136 6.96 8.59 -11.35
N SER A 137 6.12 7.66 -11.82
CA SER A 137 4.99 7.13 -11.05
C SER A 137 5.44 6.22 -9.90
N VAL A 138 4.71 6.25 -8.79
CA VAL A 138 4.86 5.31 -7.65
C VAL A 138 3.67 4.32 -7.59
N PRO A 139 3.73 3.25 -6.78
CA PRO A 139 2.69 2.20 -6.78
C PRO A 139 1.26 2.71 -6.63
N GLU A 140 0.99 3.64 -5.70
CA GLU A 140 -0.35 4.19 -5.49
C GLU A 140 -0.89 4.95 -6.71
N GLU A 141 -0.02 5.57 -7.51
CA GLU A 141 -0.40 6.25 -8.75
C GLU A 141 -0.81 5.24 -9.82
N ARG A 142 -0.01 4.18 -9.98
CA ARG A 142 -0.29 3.11 -10.95
C ARG A 142 -1.56 2.35 -10.58
N TYR A 143 -1.74 2.09 -9.29
CA TYR A 143 -2.93 1.40 -8.77
C TYR A 143 -4.18 2.25 -8.95
N THR A 144 -4.13 3.55 -8.60
CA THR A 144 -5.24 4.47 -8.87
C THR A 144 -5.56 4.56 -10.36
N ALA A 145 -4.56 4.69 -11.22
CA ALA A 145 -4.74 4.76 -12.67
C ALA A 145 -5.34 3.48 -13.26
N ALA A 146 -5.13 2.32 -12.62
CA ALA A 146 -5.75 1.06 -13.00
C ALA A 146 -7.20 0.90 -12.50
N GLY A 147 -7.69 1.85 -11.69
CA GLY A 147 -9.02 1.88 -11.07
C GLY A 147 -9.06 1.41 -9.61
N GLY A 148 -7.90 1.26 -8.96
CA GLY A 148 -7.79 0.80 -7.57
C GLY A 148 -8.13 1.89 -6.56
N ASP A 149 -8.67 1.48 -5.41
CA ASP A 149 -9.11 2.40 -4.36
C ASP A 149 -8.66 2.06 -2.94
N GLY A 150 -8.10 0.86 -2.71
CA GLY A 150 -7.45 0.47 -1.47
C GLY A 150 -6.09 1.14 -1.23
N PHE A 151 -5.37 0.69 -0.20
CA PHE A 151 -3.98 1.09 0.06
C PHE A 151 -3.04 -0.01 -0.46
N VAL A 152 -2.07 0.36 -1.30
CA VAL A 152 -1.19 -0.60 -2.01
C VAL A 152 0.26 -0.51 -1.52
N MET A 153 0.93 -1.65 -1.43
CA MET A 153 2.36 -1.79 -1.11
C MET A 153 3.01 -2.78 -2.06
N GLU A 154 4.18 -2.43 -2.59
CA GLU A 154 4.81 -3.16 -3.70
C GLU A 154 6.07 -3.91 -3.25
N ASN A 155 6.25 -5.15 -3.72
CA ASN A 155 7.57 -5.74 -3.92
C ASN A 155 7.91 -5.75 -5.41
N ALA A 156 9.12 -5.36 -5.78
CA ALA A 156 9.55 -5.31 -7.18
C ALA A 156 10.88 -6.04 -7.38
N GLY A 157 10.97 -6.88 -8.41
CA GLY A 157 12.16 -7.65 -8.72
C GLY A 157 12.33 -7.82 -10.22
N CYS A 158 13.47 -7.39 -10.75
CA CYS A 158 13.86 -7.51 -12.15
C CYS A 158 15.40 -7.48 -12.26
N PHE A 159 15.94 -7.45 -13.48
CA PHE A 159 17.35 -7.13 -13.72
C PHE A 159 17.64 -5.64 -13.49
N ALA A 160 18.91 -5.32 -13.27
CA ALA A 160 19.34 -4.00 -12.81
C ALA A 160 20.67 -3.56 -13.48
N ASP A 161 20.63 -3.27 -14.77
CA ASP A 161 21.82 -2.94 -15.57
C ASP A 161 21.68 -1.73 -16.50
N ALA A 162 20.52 -1.07 -16.48
CA ALA A 162 20.17 0.06 -17.35
C ALA A 162 20.24 -0.28 -18.85
N ILE A 163 20.09 -1.55 -19.22
CA ILE A 163 20.08 -1.98 -20.63
C ILE A 163 18.62 -2.15 -21.10
N PRO A 164 18.16 -1.33 -22.07
CA PRO A 164 16.82 -1.49 -22.65
C PRO A 164 16.66 -2.83 -23.37
N ARG A 165 15.48 -3.43 -23.27
CA ARG A 165 15.17 -4.74 -23.88
C ARG A 165 13.82 -4.74 -24.57
N GLU A 166 13.71 -5.54 -25.63
CA GLU A 166 12.43 -5.83 -26.28
C GLU A 166 11.58 -6.70 -25.34
N LEU A 167 10.36 -6.24 -25.07
CA LEU A 167 9.37 -7.04 -24.34
C LEU A 167 8.99 -8.27 -25.15
N ASP A 168 8.86 -9.40 -24.46
CA ASP A 168 8.15 -10.54 -25.00
C ASP A 168 6.63 -10.25 -25.00
N PRO A 169 5.96 -10.24 -26.17
CA PRO A 169 4.54 -9.96 -26.26
C PRO A 169 3.65 -11.10 -25.74
N ASP A 170 4.14 -12.34 -25.72
CA ASP A 170 3.44 -13.51 -25.17
C ASP A 170 4.36 -14.35 -24.27
N PRO A 171 4.80 -13.79 -23.12
CA PRO A 171 5.81 -14.44 -22.31
C PRO A 171 5.25 -15.68 -21.63
N ARG A 172 6.06 -16.74 -21.67
CA ARG A 172 5.85 -17.98 -20.93
C ARG A 172 6.80 -18.04 -19.75
N PHE A 173 6.31 -18.40 -18.57
CA PHE A 173 7.10 -18.41 -17.34
C PHE A 173 7.33 -19.84 -16.86
N SER A 174 8.58 -20.16 -16.52
CA SER A 174 8.91 -21.38 -15.79
C SER A 174 8.59 -21.18 -14.30
N ALA A 175 8.21 -22.27 -13.61
CA ALA A 175 8.07 -22.26 -12.15
C ALA A 175 9.38 -21.80 -11.48
N GLU A 176 10.52 -22.30 -11.97
CA GLU A 176 11.84 -21.94 -11.47
C GLU A 176 12.12 -20.43 -11.51
N SER A 177 11.79 -19.75 -12.62
CA SER A 177 12.02 -18.30 -12.74
C SER A 177 11.16 -17.50 -11.75
N LEU A 178 9.90 -17.91 -11.54
CA LEU A 178 8.98 -17.29 -10.59
C LEU A 178 9.41 -17.54 -9.13
N GLU A 179 9.73 -18.78 -8.81
CA GLU A 179 10.23 -19.19 -7.48
C GLU A 179 11.54 -18.49 -7.16
N ARG A 180 12.45 -18.32 -8.14
CA ARG A 180 13.71 -17.60 -7.93
C ARG A 180 13.50 -16.18 -7.43
N VAL A 181 12.59 -15.42 -8.06
CA VAL A 181 12.29 -14.04 -7.65
C VAL A 181 11.58 -14.01 -6.30
N HIS A 182 10.57 -14.86 -6.11
CA HIS A 182 9.83 -14.90 -4.85
C HIS A 182 10.69 -15.36 -3.66
N ASN A 183 11.52 -16.39 -3.85
CA ASN A 183 12.45 -16.85 -2.83
C ASN A 183 13.51 -15.78 -2.52
N ALA A 184 13.93 -14.98 -3.51
CA ALA A 184 14.83 -13.85 -3.24
C ALA A 184 14.20 -12.86 -2.24
N PHE A 185 12.92 -12.49 -2.43
CA PHE A 185 12.18 -11.66 -1.46
C PHE A 185 12.08 -12.32 -0.08
N MET A 186 11.76 -13.60 -0.03
CA MET A 186 11.53 -14.30 1.24
C MET A 186 12.82 -14.62 2.01
N ASN A 187 13.96 -14.74 1.32
CA ASN A 187 15.26 -15.05 1.92
C ASN A 187 16.01 -13.81 2.43
N GLU A 188 15.46 -12.61 2.23
CA GLU A 188 16.01 -11.40 2.81
C GLU A 188 16.09 -11.49 4.35
N LYS A 189 17.10 -10.82 4.92
CA LYS A 189 17.39 -10.87 6.36
C LYS A 189 17.35 -9.47 6.97
N PRO A 190 16.85 -9.34 8.21
CA PRO A 190 16.88 -8.07 8.92
C PRO A 190 18.29 -7.46 8.98
N PRO A 191 18.42 -6.12 8.89
CA PRO A 191 17.34 -5.13 8.76
C PRO A 191 16.87 -4.90 7.30
N ALA A 192 17.48 -5.56 6.32
CA ALA A 192 17.23 -5.38 4.89
C ALA A 192 16.24 -6.44 4.35
N ASP A 193 15.12 -6.61 5.03
CA ASP A 193 14.07 -7.61 4.74
C ASP A 193 12.71 -6.99 4.40
N GLY A 194 12.74 -5.83 3.73
CA GLY A 194 11.54 -5.08 3.36
C GLY A 194 10.54 -5.93 2.58
N HIS A 195 11.00 -6.74 1.61
CA HIS A 195 10.12 -7.55 0.78
C HIS A 195 9.50 -8.70 1.58
N ARG A 196 10.32 -9.41 2.38
CA ARG A 196 9.83 -10.47 3.29
C ARG A 196 8.79 -9.92 4.25
N ARG A 197 9.06 -8.76 4.85
CA ARG A 197 8.12 -8.09 5.79
C ARG A 197 6.82 -7.73 5.09
N ASN A 198 6.86 -7.22 3.87
CA ASN A 198 5.67 -6.90 3.08
C ASN A 198 4.81 -8.16 2.84
N VAL A 199 5.41 -9.26 2.35
CA VAL A 199 4.68 -10.54 2.15
C VAL A 199 3.97 -11.01 3.43
N LEU A 200 4.61 -10.80 4.58
CA LEU A 200 4.13 -11.23 5.90
C LEU A 200 3.36 -10.14 6.67
N THR A 201 3.00 -9.03 6.04
CA THR A 201 2.16 -8.00 6.66
C THR A 201 0.75 -8.56 6.84
N ALA A 202 0.34 -8.74 8.11
CA ALA A 202 -0.94 -9.35 8.44
C ALA A 202 -2.17 -8.59 7.88
N PRO A 203 -2.20 -7.23 7.89
CA PRO A 203 -3.30 -6.46 7.33
C PRO A 203 -3.59 -6.62 5.83
N HIS A 204 -2.71 -7.23 5.03
CA HIS A 204 -3.01 -7.39 3.61
C HIS A 204 -4.22 -8.29 3.40
N THR A 205 -5.12 -7.83 2.53
CA THR A 205 -6.36 -8.55 2.16
C THR A 205 -6.27 -9.17 0.78
N SER A 206 -5.56 -8.50 -0.14
CA SER A 206 -5.48 -8.91 -1.53
C SER A 206 -4.07 -8.74 -2.10
N LEU A 207 -3.81 -9.38 -3.24
CA LEU A 207 -2.57 -9.32 -3.98
C LEU A 207 -2.87 -9.35 -5.48
N GLY A 208 -2.27 -8.42 -6.22
CA GLY A 208 -2.08 -8.52 -7.66
C GLY A 208 -0.63 -8.83 -8.00
N VAL A 209 -0.40 -9.69 -8.99
CA VAL A 209 0.96 -9.98 -9.46
C VAL A 209 1.12 -9.54 -10.91
N GLY A 210 1.93 -8.51 -11.12
CA GLY A 210 2.39 -8.06 -12.41
C GLY A 210 3.62 -8.84 -12.88
N LEU A 211 3.58 -9.37 -14.09
CA LEU A 211 4.68 -10.11 -14.69
C LEU A 211 5.01 -9.61 -16.09
N ALA A 212 6.29 -9.51 -16.39
CA ALA A 212 6.82 -9.24 -17.72
C ALA A 212 8.14 -9.99 -17.94
N LYS A 213 8.57 -10.11 -19.20
CA LYS A 213 9.81 -10.77 -19.58
C LYS A 213 10.38 -10.12 -20.83
N ALA A 214 11.70 -10.08 -20.94
CA ALA A 214 12.38 -9.71 -22.18
C ALA A 214 12.41 -10.90 -23.14
N LYS A 215 12.34 -10.63 -24.45
CA LYS A 215 12.43 -11.66 -25.48
C LYS A 215 13.77 -12.41 -25.39
N GLY A 216 13.72 -13.73 -25.39
CA GLY A 216 14.92 -14.59 -25.36
C GLY A 216 15.61 -14.70 -23.99
N LEU A 217 15.06 -14.11 -22.92
CA LEU A 217 15.58 -14.25 -21.55
C LEU A 217 14.56 -14.95 -20.66
N ASP A 218 14.98 -15.93 -19.86
CA ASP A 218 14.11 -16.58 -18.86
C ASP A 218 14.22 -15.95 -17.46
N ILE A 219 14.12 -14.63 -17.42
CA ILE A 219 14.16 -13.84 -16.18
C ILE A 219 12.81 -13.13 -16.03
N ALA A 220 11.99 -13.60 -15.10
CA ALA A 220 10.75 -12.92 -14.75
C ALA A 220 11.04 -11.57 -14.08
N CYS A 221 10.46 -10.49 -14.62
CA CYS A 221 10.33 -9.25 -13.90
C CYS A 221 8.95 -9.21 -13.25
N MET A 222 8.92 -8.98 -11.94
CA MET A 222 7.76 -9.17 -11.07
C MET A 222 7.50 -7.92 -10.25
N ALA A 223 6.23 -7.53 -10.17
CA ALA A 223 5.71 -6.60 -9.17
C ALA A 223 4.59 -7.31 -8.39
N GLN A 224 4.77 -7.49 -7.08
CA GLN A 224 3.73 -7.96 -6.16
C GLN A 224 3.08 -6.74 -5.51
N GLU A 225 1.82 -6.48 -5.84
CA GLU A 225 1.05 -5.34 -5.38
C GLU A 225 0.08 -5.81 -4.29
N PHE A 226 0.48 -5.70 -3.03
CA PHE A 226 -0.34 -6.06 -1.88
C PHE A 226 -1.32 -4.95 -1.55
N VAL A 227 -2.59 -5.31 -1.33
CA VAL A 227 -3.67 -4.34 -1.11
C VAL A 227 -4.35 -4.57 0.25
N ASP A 228 -4.45 -3.48 0.98
CA ASP A 228 -5.30 -3.32 2.17
C ASP A 228 -6.65 -2.75 1.72
N ASP A 229 -7.61 -3.63 1.44
CA ASP A 229 -8.97 -3.29 1.02
C ASP A 229 -9.97 -3.49 2.16
N TYR A 230 -10.21 -2.39 2.88
CA TYR A 230 -11.09 -2.36 4.05
C TYR A 230 -12.39 -1.59 3.81
N GLY A 231 -12.78 -1.25 2.59
CA GLY A 231 -13.97 -0.44 2.37
C GLY A 231 -14.51 -0.43 0.96
N ALA A 232 -15.64 0.24 0.81
CA ALA A 232 -16.15 0.66 -0.49
C ALA A 232 -16.04 2.17 -0.56
N TYR A 233 -15.37 2.69 -1.58
CA TYR A 233 -15.07 4.11 -1.71
C TYR A 233 -15.82 4.71 -2.91
N GLN A 234 -16.37 5.91 -2.73
CA GLN A 234 -16.93 6.66 -3.87
C GLN A 234 -15.79 7.03 -4.83
N PRO A 235 -16.00 6.92 -6.16
CA PRO A 235 -15.00 7.30 -7.13
C PRO A 235 -14.53 8.75 -6.97
N LEU A 236 -13.24 8.98 -7.17
CA LEU A 236 -12.67 10.32 -7.25
C LEU A 236 -12.56 10.74 -8.72
N PRO A 237 -12.59 12.05 -9.03
CA PRO A 237 -12.26 12.50 -10.37
C PRO A 237 -10.79 12.19 -10.67
N GLY A 238 -10.47 11.69 -11.87
CA GLY A 238 -9.07 11.50 -12.29
C GLY A 238 -8.32 12.82 -12.47
N ARG A 239 -9.05 13.91 -12.74
CA ARG A 239 -8.51 15.26 -12.93
C ARG A 239 -9.39 16.30 -12.23
N ALA A 240 -8.75 17.31 -11.67
CA ALA A 240 -9.41 18.48 -11.07
C ALA A 240 -8.60 19.76 -11.32
N GLN A 241 -9.12 20.90 -10.87
CA GLN A 241 -8.43 22.19 -10.88
C GLN A 241 -8.08 22.65 -9.47
N VAL A 242 -7.04 23.47 -9.33
CA VAL A 242 -6.69 24.10 -8.05
C VAL A 242 -7.90 24.83 -7.46
N GLY A 243 -8.26 24.46 -6.23
CA GLY A 243 -9.39 24.99 -5.47
C GLY A 243 -10.73 24.32 -5.78
N GLU A 244 -10.78 23.35 -6.69
CA GLU A 244 -11.97 22.54 -6.94
C GLU A 244 -12.30 21.69 -5.71
N VAL A 245 -13.59 21.61 -5.37
CA VAL A 245 -14.08 20.85 -4.23
C VAL A 245 -14.49 19.46 -4.70
N ILE A 246 -13.86 18.44 -4.14
CA ILE A 246 -14.20 17.04 -4.42
C ILE A 246 -14.97 16.44 -3.24
N ARG A 247 -15.82 15.45 -3.54
CA ARG A 247 -16.48 14.63 -2.52
C ARG A 247 -15.62 13.41 -2.23
N VAL A 248 -15.29 13.20 -0.96
CA VAL A 248 -14.61 12.00 -0.46
C VAL A 248 -15.59 11.28 0.47
N ALA A 249 -16.05 10.11 0.05
CA ALA A 249 -17.06 9.36 0.77
C ALA A 249 -16.86 7.86 0.61
N GLY A 250 -17.42 7.08 1.52
CA GLY A 250 -17.32 5.62 1.50
C GLY A 250 -17.87 4.97 2.76
N GLU A 251 -17.66 3.67 2.85
CA GLU A 251 -18.03 2.84 4.00
C GLU A 251 -16.90 1.84 4.27
N LEU A 252 -16.38 1.83 5.50
CA LEU A 252 -15.39 0.83 5.89
C LEU A 252 -16.08 -0.45 6.39
N ARG A 253 -15.47 -1.59 6.11
CA ARG A 253 -15.86 -2.92 6.61
C ARG A 253 -15.17 -3.17 7.96
N ALA A 254 -15.91 -3.78 8.88
CA ALA A 254 -15.32 -4.23 10.15
C ALA A 254 -14.15 -5.21 9.89
N PRO A 255 -13.10 -5.21 10.74
CA PRO A 255 -12.98 -4.50 12.00
C PRO A 255 -12.47 -3.06 11.89
N ALA A 256 -12.12 -2.58 10.69
CA ALA A 256 -11.63 -1.23 10.49
C ALA A 256 -12.71 -0.21 10.90
N LYS A 257 -12.33 0.84 11.63
CA LYS A 257 -13.21 1.96 11.99
C LYS A 257 -12.69 3.25 11.41
N ILE A 258 -13.53 4.01 10.73
CA ILE A 258 -13.13 5.27 10.12
C ILE A 258 -12.58 6.23 11.19
N ALA A 259 -11.39 6.75 10.93
CA ALA A 259 -10.72 7.69 11.81
C ALA A 259 -10.61 9.08 11.17
N GLY A 260 -10.26 9.16 9.89
CA GLY A 260 -10.12 10.45 9.21
C GLY A 260 -9.79 10.35 7.73
N VAL A 261 -9.77 11.51 7.08
CA VAL A 261 -9.35 11.70 5.69
C VAL A 261 -8.16 12.65 5.67
N GLY A 262 -7.14 12.37 4.87
CA GLY A 262 -5.99 13.24 4.68
C GLY A 262 -5.81 13.63 3.22
N ILE A 263 -5.41 14.88 2.97
CA ILE A 263 -5.05 15.38 1.65
C ILE A 263 -3.56 15.74 1.64
N SER A 264 -2.81 15.08 0.77
CA SER A 264 -1.39 15.31 0.51
C SER A 264 -1.19 15.84 -0.91
N ARG A 265 0.00 16.35 -1.20
CA ARG A 265 0.34 16.83 -2.54
C ARG A 265 1.83 16.68 -2.82
N VAL A 266 2.15 16.17 -4.00
CA VAL A 266 3.50 16.12 -4.57
C VAL A 266 3.53 16.82 -5.92
N GLU A 267 4.75 17.15 -6.36
CA GLU A 267 4.96 17.56 -7.74
C GLU A 267 4.64 16.39 -8.67
N ALA A 268 4.10 16.69 -9.86
CA ALA A 268 3.88 15.67 -10.87
C ALA A 268 5.20 14.98 -11.25
N GLY A 269 5.14 13.66 -11.48
CA GLY A 269 6.26 12.86 -11.94
C GLY A 269 6.89 13.43 -13.21
N LYS A 270 8.21 13.32 -13.30
CA LYS A 270 8.98 13.63 -14.51
C LYS A 270 9.71 12.37 -14.95
N PRO A 271 9.97 12.20 -16.27
CA PRO A 271 10.79 11.10 -16.74
C PRO A 271 12.11 10.98 -15.97
N ILE A 272 12.43 9.76 -15.56
CA ILE A 272 13.61 9.45 -14.75
C ILE A 272 14.55 8.58 -15.59
N PRO A 273 15.83 8.97 -15.77
CA PRO A 273 16.78 8.16 -16.50
C PRO A 273 17.14 6.87 -15.72
N PRO A 274 17.44 5.77 -16.43
CA PRO A 274 17.64 4.45 -15.81
C PRO A 274 18.76 4.43 -14.77
N GLU A 275 19.86 5.16 -14.98
CA GLU A 275 20.99 5.21 -14.05
C GLU A 275 20.62 5.86 -12.72
N ARG A 276 19.59 6.72 -12.73
CA ARG A 276 19.02 7.32 -11.51
C ARG A 276 18.06 6.35 -10.84
N LEU A 277 17.18 5.67 -11.61
CA LEU A 277 16.25 4.68 -11.08
C LEU A 277 16.96 3.61 -10.25
N LEU A 278 18.10 3.10 -10.75
CA LEU A 278 18.93 2.09 -10.06
C LEU A 278 19.48 2.55 -8.69
N LYS A 279 19.52 3.86 -8.43
CA LYS A 279 20.02 4.45 -7.18
C LYS A 279 18.90 4.93 -6.26
N MET A 280 17.66 4.88 -6.73
CA MET A 280 16.50 5.27 -5.94
C MET A 280 16.06 4.10 -5.07
N GLY A 281 15.78 4.38 -3.79
CA GLY A 281 15.25 3.39 -2.86
C GLY A 281 13.73 3.36 -2.85
N GLY A 282 13.17 3.25 -1.66
CA GLY A 282 11.73 3.36 -1.42
C GLY A 282 11.14 4.69 -1.92
N TYR A 283 9.82 4.79 -1.81
CA TYR A 283 9.04 5.98 -2.12
C TYR A 283 8.41 6.50 -0.82
N PRO A 284 8.52 7.81 -0.51
CA PRO A 284 7.85 8.36 0.65
C PRO A 284 6.38 8.60 0.32
N ILE A 285 5.48 8.11 1.16
CA ILE A 285 4.08 8.55 1.11
C ILE A 285 4.06 9.97 1.68
N PRO A 286 3.67 10.98 0.88
CA PRO A 286 3.70 12.38 1.32
C PRO A 286 2.75 12.58 2.50
N PRO A 287 3.20 13.20 3.61
CA PRO A 287 2.31 13.49 4.72
C PRO A 287 1.19 14.43 4.26
N PRO A 288 -0.05 14.24 4.74
CA PRO A 288 -1.13 15.16 4.44
C PRO A 288 -0.81 16.59 4.90
N TYR A 289 -1.00 17.58 4.04
CA TYR A 289 -0.97 18.99 4.44
C TYR A 289 -2.26 19.40 5.16
N ALA A 290 -3.35 18.64 4.96
CA ALA A 290 -4.63 18.81 5.63
C ALA A 290 -5.20 17.45 6.07
N THR A 291 -5.76 17.41 7.28
CA THR A 291 -6.43 16.24 7.84
C THR A 291 -7.82 16.60 8.37
N PHE A 292 -8.75 15.68 8.16
CA PHE A 292 -10.17 15.83 8.42
C PHE A 292 -10.67 14.71 9.31
N PHE A 293 -11.15 15.07 10.50
CA PHE A 293 -11.58 14.14 11.54
C PHE A 293 -13.06 14.37 11.88
N PRO A 294 -13.72 13.40 12.53
CA PRO A 294 -15.10 13.56 12.98
C PRO A 294 -15.29 14.72 13.97
N LYS A 295 -16.56 15.08 14.24
CA LYS A 295 -16.90 16.06 15.27
C LYS A 295 -16.27 15.69 16.62
N GLY A 296 -15.72 16.69 17.32
CA GLY A 296 -14.97 16.52 18.58
C GLY A 296 -13.47 16.76 18.42
N PHE A 297 -12.94 16.69 17.20
CA PHE A 297 -11.55 17.05 16.88
C PHE A 297 -11.45 18.48 16.31
N LYS A 298 -10.26 19.08 16.44
CA LYS A 298 -9.96 20.35 15.77
C LYS A 298 -9.63 20.07 14.30
N THR A 299 -10.56 20.36 13.40
CA THR A 299 -10.37 20.22 11.96
C THR A 299 -11.11 21.34 11.19
N PRO A 300 -10.63 21.78 10.02
CA PRO A 300 -11.27 22.86 9.26
C PRO A 300 -12.68 22.51 8.79
N ILE A 301 -12.88 21.26 8.35
CA ILE A 301 -14.16 20.74 7.85
C ILE A 301 -14.41 19.41 8.56
N PRO A 302 -15.39 19.32 9.47
CA PRO A 302 -15.67 18.07 10.17
C PRO A 302 -16.09 16.96 9.20
N LEU A 303 -15.43 15.81 9.28
CA LEU A 303 -15.82 14.58 8.57
C LEU A 303 -17.19 14.13 9.10
N GLN A 304 -18.17 13.98 8.22
CA GLN A 304 -19.45 13.43 8.63
C GLN A 304 -19.32 11.92 8.74
N VAL A 305 -19.71 11.35 9.88
CA VAL A 305 -19.64 9.91 10.14
C VAL A 305 -20.99 9.43 10.66
N THR A 306 -21.51 8.35 10.07
CA THR A 306 -22.71 7.63 10.54
C THR A 306 -22.40 6.14 10.54
N GLY A 307 -22.21 5.57 11.73
CA GLY A 307 -21.63 4.23 11.85
C GLY A 307 -20.20 4.23 11.29
N ASN A 308 -19.95 3.43 10.25
CA ASN A 308 -18.67 3.37 9.55
C ASN A 308 -18.70 4.02 8.15
N ARG A 309 -19.81 4.69 7.83
CA ARG A 309 -19.95 5.50 6.62
C ARG A 309 -19.40 6.88 6.87
N PHE A 310 -18.72 7.43 5.86
CA PHE A 310 -18.13 8.75 5.94
C PHE A 310 -18.40 9.57 4.68
N ASP A 311 -18.50 10.89 4.86
CA ASP A 311 -18.71 11.84 3.78
C ASP A 311 -18.07 13.19 4.13
N ILE A 312 -17.33 13.75 3.19
CA ILE A 312 -16.78 15.11 3.29
C ILE A 312 -16.60 15.72 1.91
N GLN A 313 -16.77 17.04 1.84
CA GLN A 313 -16.38 17.85 0.69
C GLN A 313 -15.10 18.61 1.03
N VAL A 314 -14.05 18.44 0.24
CA VAL A 314 -12.72 19.01 0.50
C VAL A 314 -12.17 19.74 -0.72
N PRO A 315 -11.62 20.96 -0.57
CA PRO A 315 -10.95 21.66 -1.65
C PRO A 315 -9.56 21.07 -1.91
N LEU A 316 -9.22 20.89 -3.18
CA LEU A 316 -7.86 20.55 -3.62
C LEU A 316 -7.04 21.82 -3.80
N ASP A 317 -6.52 22.35 -2.69
CA ASP A 317 -5.69 23.56 -2.66
C ASP A 317 -4.53 23.40 -1.67
N ASP A 318 -3.31 23.33 -2.20
CA ASP A 318 -2.07 23.49 -1.42
C ASP A 318 -1.40 24.79 -1.89
N ARG A 319 -1.81 25.91 -1.29
CA ARG A 319 -1.24 27.24 -1.57
C ARG A 319 -1.26 27.60 -3.06
N LYS A 320 -2.37 27.28 -3.73
CA LYS A 320 -2.67 27.50 -5.15
C LYS A 320 -1.78 26.74 -6.14
N ARG A 321 -1.10 25.68 -5.70
CA ARG A 321 -0.17 24.95 -6.56
C ARG A 321 -0.90 23.81 -7.30
N PRO A 322 -0.59 23.56 -8.59
CA PRO A 322 -1.05 22.37 -9.33
C PRO A 322 -0.12 21.18 -9.09
N GLY A 323 -0.58 19.94 -9.16
CA GLY A 323 0.29 18.77 -8.93
C GLY A 323 -0.51 17.49 -8.78
N LEU A 324 0.10 16.48 -8.19
CA LEU A 324 -0.58 15.23 -7.87
C LEU A 324 -1.03 15.25 -6.41
N TYR A 325 -2.34 15.16 -6.20
CA TYR A 325 -2.95 15.19 -4.88
C TYR A 325 -3.27 13.77 -4.42
N GLY A 326 -2.82 13.41 -3.22
CA GLY A 326 -3.18 12.16 -2.58
C GLY A 326 -4.38 12.34 -1.66
N VAL A 327 -5.38 11.48 -1.81
CA VAL A 327 -6.56 11.39 -0.95
C VAL A 327 -6.44 10.09 -0.15
N SER A 328 -6.14 10.24 1.13
CA SER A 328 -5.94 9.12 2.06
C SER A 328 -7.15 8.93 2.97
N VAL A 329 -7.54 7.68 3.22
CA VAL A 329 -8.51 7.31 4.25
C VAL A 329 -7.78 6.55 5.35
N TRP A 330 -8.02 6.94 6.59
CA TRP A 330 -7.37 6.41 7.78
C TRP A 330 -8.38 5.72 8.68
N ALA A 331 -7.99 4.60 9.24
CA ALA A 331 -8.82 3.79 10.13
C ALA A 331 -8.06 3.40 11.39
N THR A 332 -8.80 3.05 12.45
CA THR A 332 -8.29 2.30 13.60
C THR A 332 -8.78 0.86 13.56
N PHE A 333 -8.07 -0.02 14.25
CA PHE A 333 -8.36 -1.45 14.30
C PHE A 333 -8.45 -1.91 15.76
N PRO A 334 -9.66 -1.87 16.37
CA PRO A 334 -9.85 -2.24 17.76
C PRO A 334 -9.28 -3.63 18.09
N PRO A 335 -8.67 -3.81 19.28
CA PRO A 335 -8.59 -2.84 20.39
C PRO A 335 -7.52 -1.75 20.21
N SER A 336 -6.74 -1.78 19.12
CA SER A 336 -5.73 -0.76 18.84
C SER A 336 -6.37 0.55 18.35
N ASN A 337 -5.86 1.67 18.85
CA ASN A 337 -6.17 3.02 18.38
C ASN A 337 -5.12 3.57 17.41
N GLU A 338 -4.19 2.72 16.97
CA GLU A 338 -3.21 3.10 15.96
C GLU A 338 -3.92 3.41 14.63
N LEU A 339 -3.56 4.56 14.05
CA LEU A 339 -4.07 4.97 12.74
C LEU A 339 -3.33 4.22 11.64
N LYS A 340 -4.09 3.58 10.76
CA LYS A 340 -3.59 2.90 9.58
C LYS A 340 -4.28 3.46 8.34
N MET A 341 -3.50 3.71 7.31
CA MET A 341 -4.04 4.09 6.02
C MET A 341 -4.66 2.85 5.36
N VAL A 342 -5.90 2.98 4.89
CA VAL A 342 -6.66 1.89 4.26
C VAL A 342 -7.10 2.21 2.83
N SER A 343 -6.81 3.44 2.39
CA SER A 343 -6.97 3.89 1.00
C SER A 343 -5.97 5.01 0.76
N LEU A 344 -5.32 4.99 -0.40
CA LEU A 344 -4.58 6.12 -0.95
C LEU A 344 -4.83 6.20 -2.45
N ARG A 345 -5.52 7.26 -2.86
CA ARG A 345 -5.87 7.48 -4.26
C ARG A 345 -5.34 8.82 -4.74
N THR A 346 -4.97 8.92 -6.00
CA THR A 346 -4.41 10.14 -6.56
C THR A 346 -5.34 10.87 -7.52
N VAL A 347 -5.24 12.20 -7.55
CA VAL A 347 -5.98 13.10 -8.44
C VAL A 347 -4.99 14.06 -9.09
N GLU A 348 -5.00 14.14 -10.42
CA GLU A 348 -4.18 15.11 -11.17
C GLU A 348 -4.84 16.49 -11.10
N VAL A 349 -4.19 17.48 -10.49
CA VAL A 349 -4.74 18.82 -10.28
C VAL A 349 -4.00 19.84 -11.14
N GLY A 350 -4.69 20.37 -12.15
CA GLY A 350 -4.19 21.41 -13.04
C GLY A 350 -4.26 22.81 -12.41
N GLY A 351 -3.44 23.74 -12.92
CA GLY A 351 -3.49 25.14 -12.49
C GLY A 351 -4.82 25.78 -12.88
N LYS A 352 -5.30 26.77 -12.10
CA LYS A 352 -6.52 27.50 -12.46
C LYS A 352 -6.42 27.98 -13.90
N LYS A 353 -7.33 27.51 -14.78
CA LYS A 353 -7.55 28.17 -16.06
C LYS A 353 -7.84 29.64 -15.76
N GLY A 354 -6.92 30.53 -16.14
CA GLY A 354 -7.19 31.95 -16.12
C GLY A 354 -8.45 32.20 -16.94
N ALA A 355 -9.43 32.89 -16.36
CA ALA A 355 -10.42 33.57 -17.19
C ALA A 355 -9.61 34.47 -18.14
N ARG A 356 -9.64 34.12 -19.42
CA ARG A 356 -9.06 34.97 -20.48
C ARG A 356 -9.82 36.28 -20.56
#